data_AF-A0A7C3R251-F1
#
_entry.id   AF-A0A7C3R251-F1
#
_cell.length_a   1.000
_cell.length_b   1.000
_cell.length_c   1.000
_cell.angle_alpha   90.00
_cell.angle_beta   90.00
_cell.angle_gamma   90.00
#
_symmetry.space_group_name_H-M   'P 1'
#
loop_
_entity.id
_entity.type
_entity.pdbx_description
1 polymer ?
#
loop_
_entity_poly.entity_id
_entity_poly.type
_entity_poly.pdbx_seq_one_letter_code
_entity_poly.pdbx_strand_id
1 'polypeptide(L)' 'MNIEKIITIAKRRGFVFASSEIYGGLSGFFDYGPLGFLLKKKIENFWREFFVKTDEIYEVETCTIMPEKVWEASG' A
#
# COMPACT_ATOMS: atom_id res chain seq x y z
N MET A 1 -17.34 16.42 4.97
CA MET A 1 -15.87 16.60 4.93
C MET A 1 -15.43 16.35 3.49
N ASN A 2 -14.79 17.30 2.82
CA ASN A 2 -14.36 17.10 1.41
C ASN A 2 -13.02 16.33 1.35
N ILE A 3 -12.69 15.78 0.18
CA ILE A 3 -11.49 14.95 0.01
C ILE A 3 -10.19 15.74 0.18
N GLU A 4 -10.16 17.01 -0.22
CA GLU A 4 -9.00 17.89 -0.06
C GLU A 4 -8.65 18.10 1.41
N LYS A 5 -9.66 18.23 2.27
CA LYS A 5 -9.47 18.35 3.72
C LYS A 5 -8.90 17.06 4.31
N ILE A 6 -9.33 15.90 3.82
CA ILE A 6 -8.78 14.60 4.23
C ILE A 6 -7.30 14.51 3.85
N ILE A 7 -6.98 14.79 2.58
CA ILE A 7 -5.59 14.76 2.07
C ILE A 7 -4.70 15.72 2.87
N THR A 8 -5.18 16.93 3.13
CA THR A 8 -4.45 17.93 3.92
C THR A 8 -4.11 17.42 5.33
N ILE A 9 -5.08 16.79 6.01
CA ILE A 9 -4.87 16.22 7.34
C ILE A 9 -3.93 15.01 7.27
N ALA A 10 -4.11 14.14 6.29
CA ALA A 10 -3.29 12.95 6.10
C ALA A 10 -1.81 13.32 5.88
N LYS A 11 -1.54 14.31 5.03
CA LYS A 11 -0.19 14.85 4.83
C LYS A 11 0.37 15.48 6.09
N ARG A 12 -0.37 16.40 6.74
CA ARG A 12 0.07 17.08 7.98
C ARG A 12 0.37 16.13 9.14
N ARG A 13 -0.32 14.99 9.20
CA ARG A 13 -0.18 14.02 10.30
C ARG A 13 0.75 12.85 9.96
N GLY A 14 1.38 12.85 8.78
CA GLY A 14 2.32 11.79 8.40
C GLY A 14 1.66 10.45 8.09
N PHE A 15 0.50 10.48 7.43
CA PHE A 15 -0.13 9.28 6.87
C PHE A 15 0.35 8.99 5.46
N VAL A 16 0.24 9.95 4.54
CA VAL A 16 0.60 9.75 3.12
C VAL A 16 1.21 11.01 2.53
N PHE A 17 2.21 10.82 1.68
CA PHE A 17 2.91 11.86 0.94
C PHE A 17 2.95 11.50 -0.55
N ALA A 18 3.04 12.51 -1.44
CA ALA A 18 3.35 12.25 -2.83
C ALA A 18 4.79 11.71 -2.91
N SER A 19 5.01 10.60 -3.62
CA SER A 19 6.35 10.03 -3.69
C SER A 19 7.28 10.98 -4.44
N SER A 20 8.51 11.13 -3.95
CA SER A 20 9.53 12.02 -4.53
C SER A 20 9.08 13.50 -4.64
N GLU A 21 8.27 13.97 -3.69
CA GLU A 21 7.69 15.33 -3.70
C GLU A 21 8.72 16.45 -3.90
N ILE A 22 9.88 16.36 -3.26
CA ILE A 22 10.96 17.37 -3.37
C ILE A 22 11.60 17.45 -4.76
N TYR A 23 11.33 16.46 -5.63
CA TYR A 23 11.80 16.39 -7.02
C TYR A 23 10.67 16.59 -8.03
N GLY A 24 9.51 17.09 -7.61
CA GLY A 24 8.35 17.34 -8.48
C GLY A 24 7.26 16.26 -8.43
N GLY A 25 7.49 15.18 -7.68
CA GLY A 25 6.52 14.11 -7.49
C GLY A 25 6.33 13.20 -8.70
N LEU A 26 5.70 12.04 -8.47
CA LEU A 26 5.30 11.12 -9.54
C LEU A 26 3.81 10.78 -9.38
N SER A 27 3.00 11.14 -10.38
CA SER A 27 1.56 10.91 -10.34
C SER A 27 1.25 9.42 -10.21
N GLY A 28 0.37 9.08 -9.27
CA GLY A 28 0.01 7.69 -8.97
C GLY A 28 0.90 6.99 -7.94
N PHE A 29 1.99 7.63 -7.48
CA PHE A 29 2.91 7.04 -6.50
C PHE A 29 2.88 7.81 -5.18
N PHE A 30 2.88 7.07 -4.07
CA PHE A 30 2.73 7.62 -2.73
C PHE A 30 3.61 6.91 -1.72
N ASP A 31 4.11 7.66 -0.75
CA ASP A 31 4.90 7.14 0.37
C ASP A 31 4.08 7.19 1.66
N TYR A 32 4.10 6.09 2.42
CA TYR A 32 3.44 6.02 3.73
C TYR A 32 4.35 6.60 4.80
N GLY A 33 3.89 7.65 5.48
CA GLY A 33 4.57 8.23 6.64
C GLY A 33 4.46 7.35 7.89
N PRO A 34 5.03 7.77 9.05
CA PRO A 34 5.06 6.95 10.25
C PRO A 34 3.70 6.43 10.71
N LEU A 35 2.66 7.27 10.69
CA LEU A 35 1.31 6.83 11.05
C LEU A 35 0.64 6.02 9.96
N GLY A 36 0.91 6.33 8.68
CA GLY A 36 0.38 5.59 7.53
C GLY A 36 0.91 4.17 7.46
N PHE A 37 2.22 4.00 7.68
CA PHE A 37 2.86 2.69 7.73
C PHE A 37 2.25 1.82 8.83
N LEU A 38 2.09 2.37 10.04
CA LEU A 38 1.47 1.65 11.16
C LEU A 38 0.01 1.31 10.88
N LEU A 39 -0.75 2.22 10.27
CA LEU A 39 -2.15 1.97 9.89
C LEU A 39 -2.25 0.87 8.84
N LYS A 40 -1.45 0.94 7.77
CA LYS A 40 -1.38 -0.07 6.71
C LYS A 40 -1.09 -1.45 7.30
N LYS A 41 -0.05 -1.55 8.14
CA LYS A 41 0.33 -2.80 8.80
C LYS A 41 -0.78 -3.36 9.71
N LYS A 42 -1.51 -2.49 10.43
CA LYS A 42 -2.65 -2.90 11.24
C LYS A 42 -3.79 -3.47 10.39
N ILE A 43 -4.10 -2.85 9.26
CA ILE A 43 -5.13 -3.32 8.33
C ILE A 43 -4.73 -4.67 7.73
N GLU A 44 -3.49 -4.81 7.25
CA GLU A 44 -2.99 -6.07 6.70
C GLU A 44 -3.03 -7.20 7.75
N ASN A 45 -2.62 -6.92 8.98
CA ASN A 45 -2.68 -7.91 10.06
C ASN A 45 -4.13 -8.29 10.38
N PHE A 46 -5.04 -7.32 10.48
CA PHE A 46 -6.46 -7.61 10.69
C PHE A 46 -7.03 -8.51 9.59
N TRP A 47 -6.67 -8.25 8.33
CA TRP A 47 -7.06 -9.10 7.21
C TRP A 47 -6.51 -10.53 7.36
N ARG A 48 -5.23 -10.70 7.73
CA ARG A 48 -4.65 -12.03 8.00
C ARG A 48 -5.34 -12.76 9.14
N GLU A 49 -5.62 -12.08 10.24
CA GLU A 49 -6.36 -12.69 11.36
C GLU A 49 -7.75 -13.17 10.92
N PHE A 50 -8.42 -12.43 10.03
CA PHE A 50 -9.78 -12.71 9.62
C PHE A 50 -9.91 -13.76 8.49
N PHE A 51 -8.90 -13.91 7.64
CA PHE A 51 -8.94 -14.85 6.50
C PHE A 51 -7.93 -15.99 6.63
N VAL A 52 -6.66 -15.67 6.91
CA VAL A 52 -5.58 -16.66 6.86
C VAL A 52 -5.63 -17.61 8.05
N LYS A 53 -6.05 -17.13 9.23
CA LYS A 53 -6.09 -17.96 10.46
C LYS A 53 -7.38 -18.74 10.64
N THR A 54 -8.45 -18.33 9.99
CA THR A 54 -9.81 -18.83 10.13
C THR A 54 -10.16 -19.84 9.04
N ASP A 55 -9.64 -19.65 7.83
CA ASP A 55 -9.82 -20.54 6.69
C ASP A 55 -8.50 -21.27 6.35
N GLU A 56 -8.56 -22.32 5.51
CA GLU A 56 -7.38 -23.05 5.03
C GLU A 56 -6.63 -22.30 3.92
N ILE A 57 -6.22 -21.06 4.20
CA ILE A 57 -5.49 -20.20 3.27
C ILE A 57 -4.00 -20.22 3.59
N TYR A 58 -3.18 -20.51 2.58
CA TYR A 58 -1.72 -20.50 2.69
C TYR A 58 -1.15 -19.19 2.12
N GLU A 59 -0.72 -18.28 2.99
CA GLU A 59 -0.06 -17.03 2.58
C GLU A 59 1.35 -17.33 2.04
N VAL A 60 1.68 -16.77 0.87
CA VAL A 60 3.00 -16.88 0.23
C VAL A 60 3.49 -15.51 -0.23
N GLU A 61 4.81 -15.30 -0.23
CA GLU A 61 5.46 -14.11 -0.77
C GLU A 61 6.23 -14.46 -2.05
N THR A 62 6.07 -13.66 -3.10
CA THR A 62 6.68 -13.89 -4.42
C THR A 62 7.50 -12.69 -4.87
N CYS A 63 8.42 -12.90 -5.81
CA CYS A 63 9.19 -11.83 -6.42
C CYS A 63 8.30 -10.86 -7.21
N THR A 64 8.53 -9.55 -7.10
CA THR A 64 7.85 -8.52 -7.91
C THR A 64 8.31 -8.54 -9.36
N ILE A 65 9.59 -8.84 -9.61
CA ILE A 65 10.17 -8.91 -10.97
C ILE A 65 10.08 -10.36 -11.46
N MET A 66 9.44 -10.57 -12.60
CA MET A 66 9.24 -11.90 -13.19
C MET A 66 9.72 -11.94 -14.65
N PRO A 67 10.12 -13.13 -15.18
CA PRO A 67 10.46 -13.28 -16.59
C PRO A 67 9.30 -12.88 -17.51
N GLU A 68 9.61 -12.25 -18.63
CA GLU A 68 8.65 -11.78 -19.65
C GLU A 68 7.60 -12.83 -20.02
N LYS A 69 8.02 -14.08 -20.22
CA LYS A 69 7.15 -15.21 -20.58
C LYS A 69 5.97 -15.43 -19.62
N VAL A 70 6.11 -15.06 -18.34
CA VAL A 70 5.01 -15.19 -17.37
C VAL A 70 3.88 -14.22 -17.71
N TRP A 71 4.23 -12.98 -18.06
CA TRP A 71 3.27 -11.95 -18.42
C TRP A 71 2.63 -12.24 -19.79
N GLU A 72 3.41 -12.70 -20.77
CA GLU A 72 2.86 -13.14 -22.06
C GLU A 72 1.82 -14.25 -21.90
N ALA A 73 2.10 -15.22 -21.03
CA ALA A 73 1.20 -16.35 -20.78
C ALA A 73 -0.06 -15.98 -19.98
N SER A 74 0.00 -14.95 -19.14
CA SER A 74 -1.15 -14.50 -18.33
C SER A 74 -2.13 -13.60 -19.08
N GLY A 75 -1.73 -13.07 -20.25
CA GLY A 75 -2.46 -12.03 -20.98
C GLY A 75 -2.20 -10.62 -20.46
#